data_AF-A0A7J8S6I2-F1
#
_entry.id   AF-A0A7J8S6I2-F1
#
_cell.length_a   1.000
_cell.length_b   1.000
_cell.length_c   1.000
_cell.angle_alpha   90.00
_cell.angle_beta   90.00
_cell.angle_gamma   90.00
#
_symmetry.space_group_name_H-M   'P 1'
#
loop_
_entity.id
_entity.type
_entity.pdbx_description
1 polymer ?
#
loop_
_entity_poly.entity_id
_entity_poly.type
_entity_poly.pdbx_seq_one_letter_code
_entity_poly.pdbx_strand_id
1 'polypeptide(L)'
;MGSTKTESYFVFMNYDPEYHRLHADRTKKGAYELDLYLSRKHDELLASTLQPGTYRKTLSLVIVDGFAVEITEAQANVLRSANGVRVVEKNQELA
;
A
#
# COMPACT_ATOMS: atom_id res chain seq x y z
N MET A 1 -3.14 -7.44 24.13
CA MET A 1 -2.26 -6.26 24.01
C MET A 1 -1.46 -6.47 22.73
N GLY A 2 -1.60 -5.58 21.75
CA GLY A 2 -1.00 -5.76 20.42
C GLY A 2 0.53 -5.69 20.48
N SER A 3 1.19 -6.52 19.69
CA SER A 3 2.64 -6.51 19.56
C SER A 3 3.13 -5.13 19.12
N THR A 4 4.11 -4.56 19.83
CA THR A 4 4.80 -3.32 19.43
C THR A 4 5.88 -3.57 18.37
N LYS A 5 6.06 -4.84 17.97
CA LYS A 5 7.00 -5.21 16.91
C LYS A 5 6.43 -4.75 15.57
N THR A 6 7.24 -3.99 14.83
CA THR A 6 6.95 -3.68 13.43
C THR A 6 7.27 -4.89 12.57
N GLU A 7 6.32 -5.26 11.71
CA GLU A 7 6.44 -6.35 10.76
C GLU A 7 6.09 -5.84 9.36
N SER A 8 6.54 -6.53 8.32
CA SER A 8 6.24 -6.16 6.95
C SER A 8 4.84 -6.66 6.58
N TYR A 9 4.02 -5.80 6.00
CA TYR A 9 2.68 -6.12 5.53
C TYR A 9 2.53 -5.69 4.07
N PHE A 10 1.86 -6.51 3.26
CA PHE A 10 1.35 -6.14 1.96
C PHE A 10 -0.07 -5.62 2.08
N VAL A 11 -0.32 -4.46 1.49
CA VAL A 11 -1.63 -3.83 1.41
C VAL A 11 -2.03 -3.81 -0.06
N PHE A 12 -3.18 -4.40 -0.37
CA PHE A 12 -3.77 -4.41 -1.70
C PHE A 12 -5.00 -3.52 -1.72
N MET A 13 -5.10 -2.66 -2.72
CA MET A 13 -6.18 -1.70 -2.86
C MET A 13 -7.39 -2.32 -3.57
N ASN A 14 -8.54 -1.68 -3.39
CA ASN A 14 -9.74 -1.97 -4.16
C ASN A 14 -9.56 -1.58 -5.63
N TYR A 15 -10.43 -2.12 -6.48
CA TYR A 15 -10.43 -1.81 -7.91
C TYR A 15 -10.50 -0.29 -8.13
N ASP A 16 -9.59 0.19 -8.97
CA ASP A 16 -9.50 1.59 -9.35
C ASP A 16 -9.52 1.69 -10.89
N PRO A 17 -10.54 2.34 -11.48
CA PRO A 17 -10.63 2.49 -12.93
C PRO A 17 -9.51 3.38 -13.49
N GLU A 18 -8.96 4.31 -12.69
CA GLU A 18 -7.85 5.15 -13.11
C GLU A 18 -6.53 4.37 -13.13
N TYR A 19 -6.31 3.51 -12.14
CA TYR A 19 -5.23 2.52 -12.19
C TYR A 19 -5.29 1.71 -13.49
N HIS A 20 -6.47 1.19 -13.85
CA HIS A 20 -6.63 0.40 -15.07
C HIS A 20 -6.36 1.21 -16.34
N ARG A 21 -6.81 2.47 -16.38
CA ARG A 21 -6.56 3.40 -17.50
C ARG A 21 -5.07 3.69 -17.66
N LEU A 22 -4.36 3.97 -16.56
CA LEU A 22 -2.93 4.27 -16.56
C LEU A 22 -2.10 3.03 -16.87
N HIS A 23 -2.48 1.86 -16.34
CA HIS A 23 -1.83 0.59 -16.61
C HIS A 23 -2.00 0.12 -18.07
N ALA A 24 -3.05 0.56 -18.76
CA ALA A 24 -3.23 0.30 -20.19
C ALA A 24 -2.22 1.06 -21.07
N ASP A 25 -1.68 2.19 -20.60
CA ASP A 25 -0.64 2.94 -21.30
C ASP A 25 0.74 2.30 -21.09
N ARG A 26 1.14 1.47 -22.05
CA ARG A 26 2.43 0.75 -22.03
C ARG A 26 3.63 1.59 -22.49
N THR A 27 3.47 2.91 -22.65
CA THR A 27 4.59 3.78 -22.96
C THR A 27 5.48 4.00 -21.74
N LYS A 28 6.74 4.41 -21.94
CA LYS A 28 7.63 4.78 -20.82
C LYS A 28 7.06 5.92 -19.96
N LYS A 29 6.32 6.84 -20.60
CA LYS A 29 5.66 7.94 -19.92
C LYS A 29 4.47 7.44 -19.09
N GLY A 30 3.63 6.57 -19.65
CA GLY A 30 2.53 5.93 -18.93
C GLY A 30 3.00 5.14 -17.70
N ALA A 31 4.09 4.39 -17.82
CA ALA A 31 4.68 3.67 -16.69
C ALA A 31 5.14 4.62 -15.55
N TYR A 32 5.74 5.77 -15.89
CA TYR A 32 6.13 6.77 -14.91
C TYR A 32 4.92 7.46 -14.26
N GLU A 33 3.89 7.80 -15.06
CA GLU A 33 2.66 8.39 -14.55
C GLU A 33 1.92 7.43 -13.61
N LEU A 34 1.87 6.14 -13.95
CA LEU A 34 1.30 5.10 -13.12
C LEU A 34 2.05 4.95 -11.79
N ASP A 35 3.38 4.89 -11.82
CA ASP A 35 4.19 4.80 -10.61
C ASP A 35 3.97 6.00 -9.67
N LEU A 36 3.96 7.21 -10.24
CA LEU A 36 3.72 8.44 -9.49
C LEU A 36 2.30 8.47 -8.90
N TYR A 37 1.30 8.07 -9.68
CA TYR A 37 -0.10 7.99 -9.25
C TYR A 37 -0.27 7.04 -8.07
N LEU A 38 0.23 5.82 -8.20
CA LEU A 38 0.15 4.80 -7.15
C LEU A 38 0.93 5.21 -5.91
N SER A 39 2.15 5.74 -6.08
CA SER A 39 2.95 6.17 -4.93
C SER A 39 2.23 7.24 -4.10
N ARG A 40 1.63 8.23 -4.75
CA ARG A 40 0.83 9.27 -4.09
C ARG A 40 -0.40 8.70 -3.40
N LYS A 41 -1.17 7.87 -4.09
CA LYS A 41 -2.35 7.19 -3.55
C LYS A 41 -2.01 6.39 -2.28
N HIS A 42 -0.90 5.65 -2.30
CA HIS A 42 -0.44 4.89 -1.14
C HIS A 42 -0.02 5.80 0.03
N ASP A 43 0.70 6.89 -0.27
CA ASP A 43 1.13 7.85 0.76
C ASP A 43 -0.05 8.59 1.39
N GLU A 44 -1.05 8.97 0.60
CA GLU A 44 -2.29 9.60 1.07
C GLU A 44 -3.10 8.66 1.96
N LEU A 45 -3.24 7.38 1.58
CA LEU A 45 -3.90 6.38 2.42
C LEU A 45 -3.18 6.23 3.76
N LEU A 46 -1.85 6.10 3.74
CA LEU A 46 -1.07 5.93 4.95
C LEU A 46 -1.14 7.17 5.85
N ALA A 47 -1.01 8.37 5.28
CA ALA A 47 -1.05 9.62 6.04
C ALA A 47 -2.45 9.93 6.59
N SER A 48 -3.52 9.50 5.92
CA SER A 48 -4.90 9.66 6.41
C SER A 48 -5.30 8.64 7.47
N THR A 49 -4.67 7.46 7.46
CA THR A 49 -5.05 6.35 8.34
C THR A 49 -4.15 6.21 9.57
N LEU A 50 -2.86 6.51 9.41
CA LEU A 50 -1.83 6.28 10.42
C LEU A 50 -1.11 7.59 10.77
N GLN A 51 -0.59 7.67 11.98
CA GLN A 51 0.19 8.83 12.40
C GLN A 51 1.51 8.88 11.61
N PRO A 52 1.87 10.03 11.01
CA PRO A 52 3.16 10.19 10.34
C PRO A 52 4.34 9.83 11.23
N GLY A 53 5.35 9.14 10.68
CA GLY A 53 6.53 8.68 11.42
C GLY A 53 6.34 7.37 12.20
N THR A 54 5.13 6.81 12.23
CA THR A 54 4.85 5.51 12.89
C THR A 54 4.80 4.33 11.93
N TYR A 55 5.04 4.57 10.64
CA TYR A 55 5.03 3.56 9.58
C TYR A 55 6.16 3.84 8.59
N ARG A 56 6.58 2.81 7.84
CA ARG A 56 7.57 2.95 6.76
C ARG A 56 7.11 2.20 5.52
N LYS A 57 6.71 2.91 4.47
CA LYS A 57 6.44 2.31 3.15
C LYS A 57 7.77 1.86 2.54
N THR A 58 7.89 0.57 2.22
CA THR A 58 9.14 0.00 1.71
C THR A 58 9.16 -0.08 0.19
N LEU A 59 8.02 -0.41 -0.44
CA LEU A 59 7.89 -0.48 -1.89
C LEU A 59 6.44 -0.33 -2.33
N SER A 60 6.23 0.08 -3.59
CA SER A 60 4.94 0.05 -4.28
C SER A 60 4.91 -1.10 -5.30
N LEU A 61 3.85 -1.91 -5.27
CA LEU A 61 3.57 -3.01 -6.18
C LEU A 61 2.68 -2.54 -7.33
N VAL A 62 3.31 -1.96 -8.35
CA VAL A 62 2.62 -1.35 -9.50
C VAL A 62 1.75 -2.33 -10.29
N ILE A 63 2.03 -3.64 -10.24
CA ILE A 63 1.30 -4.67 -11.01
C ILE A 63 -0.08 -4.96 -10.41
N VAL A 64 -0.28 -4.71 -9.11
CA VAL A 64 -1.45 -5.17 -8.36
C VAL A 64 -2.06 -4.09 -7.46
N ASP A 65 -1.85 -2.80 -7.80
CA ASP A 65 -2.32 -1.64 -7.02
C ASP A 65 -2.18 -1.88 -5.51
N GLY A 66 -0.94 -2.08 -5.08
CA GLY A 66 -0.63 -2.39 -3.70
C GLY A 66 0.73 -1.87 -3.29
N PHE A 67 1.08 -2.06 -2.03
CA PHE A 67 2.36 -1.63 -1.47
C PHE A 67 2.75 -2.48 -0.27
N ALA A 68 4.05 -2.48 0.05
CA ALA A 68 4.54 -3.04 1.29
C ALA A 68 4.85 -1.92 2.29
N VAL A 69 4.50 -2.15 3.55
CA VAL A 69 4.69 -1.21 4.65
C VAL A 69 5.10 -1.96 5.91
N GLU A 70 6.04 -1.39 6.64
CA GLU A 70 6.41 -1.84 7.97
C GLU A 70 5.57 -1.10 9.01
N ILE A 71 4.77 -1.87 9.75
CA ILE A 71 3.82 -1.38 10.75
C ILE A 71 3.62 -2.42 11.85
N THR A 72 2.99 -2.00 12.94
CA THR A 72 2.51 -2.90 13.99
C THR A 72 1.25 -3.63 13.56
N GLU A 73 0.96 -4.77 14.19
CA GLU A 73 -0.29 -5.51 13.98
C GLU A 73 -1.54 -4.65 14.25
N ALA A 74 -1.46 -3.75 15.24
CA ALA A 74 -2.54 -2.82 15.54
C ALA A 74 -2.83 -1.87 14.37
N GLN A 75 -1.79 -1.28 13.77
CA GLN A 75 -1.93 -0.43 12.59
C GLN A 75 -2.40 -1.21 11.35
N ALA A 76 -1.96 -2.47 11.20
CA ALA A 76 -2.44 -3.34 10.14
C ALA A 76 -3.95 -3.59 10.25
N ASN A 77 -4.47 -3.78 11.47
CA ASN A 77 -5.91 -3.90 11.71
C ASN A 77 -6.69 -2.63 11.38
N VAL A 78 -6.10 -1.44 11.60
CA VAL A 78 -6.70 -0.18 11.16
C VAL A 78 -6.76 -0.13 9.63
N LEU A 79 -5.68 -0.48 8.93
CA LEU A 79 -5.66 -0.51 7.47
C LEU A 79 -6.65 -1.53 6.87
N ARG A 80 -6.88 -2.67 7.53
CA ARG A 80 -7.92 -3.64 7.11
C ARG A 80 -9.32 -3.04 7.08
N SER A 81 -9.55 -2.02 7.90
CA SER A 81 -10.83 -1.31 8.00
C SER A 81 -10.85 -0.01 7.19
N ALA A 82 -9.74 0.35 6.54
CA ALA A 82 -9.61 1.59 5.81
C ALA A 82 -10.36 1.52 4.48
N ASN A 83 -11.03 2.62 4.12
CA ASN A 83 -11.73 2.71 2.85
C ASN A 83 -10.72 2.63 1.69
N GLY A 84 -11.05 1.84 0.67
CA GLY A 84 -10.16 1.63 -0.48
C GLY A 84 -9.12 0.53 -0.29
N VAL A 85 -8.99 -0.06 0.90
CA VAL A 85 -8.17 -1.26 1.13
C VAL A 85 -9.01 -2.50 0.92
N ARG A 86 -8.47 -3.47 0.16
CA ARG A 86 -9.09 -4.76 -0.10
C ARG A 86 -8.58 -5.83 0.85
N VAL A 87 -7.26 -5.92 1.00
CA VAL A 87 -6.58 -6.98 1.76
C VAL A 87 -5.32 -6.40 2.42
N VAL A 88 -5.05 -6.83 3.65
CA VAL A 88 -3.79 -6.58 4.35
C VAL A 88 -3.22 -7.91 4.84
N GLU A 89 -2.18 -8.38 4.16
CA GLU A 89 -1.47 -9.62 4.48
C GLU A 89 -0.16 -9.35 5.17
N LYS A 90 0.17 -10.17 6.15
CA LYS A 90 1.51 -10.14 6.76
C LYS A 90 2.50 -10.74 5.77
N ASN A 91 3.54 -9.99 5.41
CA ASN A 91 4.63 -10.51 4.62
C ASN A 91 5.54 -11.35 5.52
N GLN A 92 5.27 -12.66 5.58
CA GLN A 92 6.19 -13.61 6.18
C GLN A 92 7.24 -13.98 5.14
N GLU A 93 8.41 -13.34 5.18
CA GLU A 93 9.58 -13.90 4.54
C GLU A 93 9.91 -15.22 5.23
N LEU A 94 9.84 -16.33 4.50
CA LEU A 94 10.34 -17.62 4.97
C LEU A 94 11.86 -17.47 5.15
N ALA A 95 12.30 -17.37 6.40
CA ALA A 95 13.71 -17.42 6.79
C ALA A 95 14.32 -18.80 6.53
#